data_AF-A0A918NKX4-F1
#
_entry.id   AF-A0A918NKX4-F1
#
_cell.length_a   1.000
_cell.length_b   1.000
_cell.length_c   1.000
_cell.angle_alpha   90.00
_cell.angle_beta   90.00
_cell.angle_gamma   90.00
#
_symmetry.space_group_name_H-M   'P 1'
#
loop_
_entity.id
_entity.type
_entity.pdbx_description
1 polymer ?
#
loop_
_entity_poly.entity_id
_entity_poly.type
_entity_poly.pdbx_seq_one_letter_code
_entity_poly.pdbx_strand_id
1 'polypeptide(L)'
;MRRPVPGLRGGRSWVLGIALAVAGGSLAAGCGAAPEKAAPQRPAVGKAAENPDPGDFNGDGYDDFTTLVTGQSKDRSRSTETLVVAYGSPKGLVTSTAQRTGAGGKWAYFAPGPLRTDLDGDGFTDLVVGRGRAGVPLKALAFFGGPRGLGGAEELALPEGFRPLAAADFDGDGSTDLLDGGNDGKGDSAPTEGALLYGPFDRSGTPERRTVLDVDQHGYASPDSAATGDFDADGRAEVVFTYDFDAEEDESAPESLGVVRVHEGTPDGLVRDERQEERIERAVSTFDGPRTPRTGDADGDGIDDLLLPTQLPVAPADMPGEGGALTVLYGARTGLGSGRAASLIEGENGAKRRIDFGSSPSVGDVDGDGRPDVVVNTPDFRRHDGKVTLLRGGEGGVPSAEGEQTVDAETEGLPGTPNPYYWNAFGFEPPLLDVDGDDHDDAVVFGPLYEKRKGAFLVLRGTDDGFDPGAVQLFTPDDLGTPLRLR
;
A
#
# COMPACT_ATOMS: atom_id res chain seq x y z
N MET A 1 -48.88 74.58 -30.42
CA MET A 1 -50.09 74.06 -29.73
C MET A 1 -49.73 73.78 -28.27
N ARG A 2 -50.74 73.70 -27.40
CA ARG A 2 -50.69 73.86 -25.93
C ARG A 2 -50.07 72.65 -25.17
N ARG A 3 -49.28 72.98 -24.12
CA ARG A 3 -49.00 72.39 -22.77
C ARG A 3 -49.57 71.00 -22.38
N PRO A 4 -49.06 70.27 -21.33
CA PRO A 4 -48.29 70.74 -20.15
C PRO A 4 -47.14 69.82 -19.61
N VAL A 5 -46.42 70.36 -18.61
CA VAL A 5 -45.55 69.69 -17.61
C VAL A 5 -46.38 69.45 -16.32
N PRO A 6 -46.16 68.38 -15.52
CA PRO A 6 -45.34 68.45 -14.28
C PRO A 6 -44.50 67.17 -14.06
N GLY A 7 -43.31 67.13 -13.45
CA GLY A 7 -42.76 67.90 -12.34
C GLY A 7 -42.94 67.11 -11.04
N LEU A 8 -41.85 66.53 -10.49
CA LEU A 8 -41.58 66.25 -9.05
C LEU A 8 -40.17 65.62 -8.94
N ARG A 9 -39.16 66.41 -8.48
CA ARG A 9 -38.51 66.35 -7.14
C ARG A 9 -37.77 65.03 -6.89
N GLY A 10 -36.49 64.92 -6.58
CA GLY A 10 -35.37 65.77 -6.14
C GLY A 10 -34.30 64.76 -5.63
N GLY A 11 -33.01 65.01 -5.46
CA GLY A 11 -32.11 66.10 -5.76
C GLY A 11 -30.68 65.60 -5.56
N ARG A 12 -29.73 66.40 -6.06
CA ARG A 12 -28.28 66.46 -5.74
C ARG A 12 -27.33 65.39 -6.31
N SER A 13 -26.83 65.73 -7.49
CA SER A 13 -25.43 65.64 -7.98
C SER A 13 -24.43 66.35 -7.03
N TRP A 14 -23.10 66.12 -7.01
CA TRP A 14 -22.10 66.25 -8.11
C TRP A 14 -20.70 65.67 -7.74
N VAL A 15 -19.95 65.22 -8.76
CA VAL A 15 -18.54 65.54 -9.13
C VAL A 15 -17.34 65.03 -8.30
N LEU A 16 -16.58 64.14 -8.97
CA LEU A 16 -15.16 64.19 -9.37
C LEU A 16 -14.09 64.65 -8.36
N GLY A 17 -13.06 63.82 -8.20
CA GLY A 17 -11.78 64.20 -7.60
C GLY A 17 -10.69 63.16 -7.86
N ILE A 18 -10.03 63.25 -9.01
CA ILE A 18 -8.74 62.61 -9.28
C ILE A 18 -7.70 63.32 -8.40
N ALA A 19 -6.98 62.56 -7.56
CA ALA A 19 -5.79 63.04 -6.88
C ALA A 19 -4.56 62.32 -7.44
N LEU A 20 -3.81 63.04 -8.28
CA LEU A 20 -2.39 62.77 -8.51
C LEU A 20 -1.65 63.16 -7.22
N ALA A 21 -0.92 62.22 -6.64
CA ALA A 21 0.17 62.51 -5.71
C ALA A 21 1.47 61.97 -6.30
N VAL A 22 2.27 62.87 -6.86
CA VAL A 22 3.69 62.66 -7.11
C VAL A 22 4.38 62.76 -5.74
N ALA A 23 4.96 61.66 -5.26
CA ALA A 23 5.84 61.67 -4.10
C ALA A 23 7.21 61.12 -4.50
N GLY A 24 8.23 61.88 -4.09
CA GLY A 24 9.64 61.76 -4.43
C GLY A 24 10.22 60.36 -4.41
N GLY A 25 11.14 60.15 -5.35
CA GLY A 25 12.01 58.99 -5.38
C GLY A 25 12.82 58.83 -4.10
N SER A 26 12.94 57.57 -3.70
CA SER A 26 14.10 57.05 -3.00
C SER A 26 14.38 55.70 -3.65
N LEU A 27 15.36 55.67 -4.54
CA LEU A 27 15.97 54.43 -5.03
C LEU A 27 16.74 53.83 -3.85
N ALA A 28 16.03 53.10 -2.99
CA ALA A 28 16.68 52.13 -2.12
C ALA A 28 16.98 50.92 -3.00
N ALA A 29 18.27 50.75 -3.34
CA ALA A 29 18.80 49.49 -3.81
C ALA A 29 18.61 48.45 -2.69
N GLY A 30 17.43 47.85 -2.63
CA GLY A 30 17.14 46.73 -1.76
C GLY A 30 17.86 45.51 -2.30
N CYS A 31 18.82 45.00 -1.53
CA CYS A 31 19.44 43.71 -1.73
C CYS A 31 18.38 42.67 -2.10
N GLY A 32 18.61 41.91 -3.17
CA GLY A 32 17.81 40.74 -3.47
C GLY A 32 17.82 39.82 -2.26
N ALA A 33 16.70 39.78 -1.54
CA ALA A 33 16.43 38.69 -0.63
C ALA A 33 16.33 37.44 -1.51
N ALA A 34 17.23 36.49 -1.29
CA ALA A 34 17.01 35.13 -1.77
C ALA A 34 15.60 34.71 -1.33
N PRO A 35 14.86 33.94 -2.14
CA PRO A 35 13.56 33.43 -1.71
C PRO A 35 13.77 32.75 -0.36
N GLU A 36 13.10 33.29 0.65
CA GLU A 36 13.09 32.73 1.99
C GLU A 36 12.59 31.30 1.83
N LYS A 37 13.45 30.30 2.10
CA LYS A 37 13.03 28.90 2.11
C LYS A 37 11.85 28.85 3.07
N ALA A 38 10.66 28.53 2.54
CA ALA A 38 9.48 28.31 3.36
C ALA A 38 9.88 27.38 4.52
N ALA A 39 9.58 27.79 5.75
CA ALA A 39 9.79 26.92 6.90
C ALA A 39 9.08 25.59 6.61
N PRO A 40 9.68 24.44 6.96
CA PRO A 40 9.05 23.15 6.74
C PRO A 40 7.64 23.18 7.36
N GLN A 41 6.63 23.02 6.51
CA GLN A 41 5.24 22.98 6.95
C GLN A 41 5.05 21.68 7.73
N ARG A 42 4.50 21.76 8.94
CA ARG A 42 4.06 20.53 9.60
C ARG A 42 2.81 20.00 8.86
N PRO A 43 2.56 18.68 8.88
CA PRO A 43 1.30 18.14 8.38
C PRO A 43 0.11 18.87 8.99
N ALA A 44 -1.02 18.88 8.28
CA ALA A 44 -2.22 19.54 8.78
C ALA A 44 -2.71 18.85 10.06
N VAL A 45 -3.51 19.58 10.83
CA VAL A 45 -4.01 19.04 12.10
C VAL A 45 -5.28 18.25 11.84
N GLY A 46 -5.19 16.93 11.96
CA GLY A 46 -6.34 16.04 11.86
C GLY A 46 -6.93 15.63 13.22
N LYS A 47 -7.74 14.57 13.22
CA LYS A 47 -8.56 14.13 14.36
C LYS A 47 -8.63 12.61 14.42
N ALA A 48 -8.72 12.10 15.65
CA ALA A 48 -8.96 10.69 15.89
C ALA A 48 -10.33 10.24 15.35
N ALA A 49 -10.40 9.01 14.88
CA ALA A 49 -11.60 8.31 14.44
C ALA A 49 -11.77 6.98 15.20
N GLU A 50 -13.00 6.45 15.25
CA GLU A 50 -13.26 5.14 15.85
C GLU A 50 -12.68 4.01 14.99
N ASN A 51 -12.78 4.15 13.67
CA ASN A 51 -12.13 3.31 12.67
C ASN A 51 -11.24 4.22 11.81
N PRO A 52 -9.97 4.46 12.20
CA PRO A 52 -9.09 5.30 11.43
C PRO A 52 -8.74 4.66 10.08
N ASP A 53 -8.59 5.50 9.06
CA ASP A 53 -8.15 5.08 7.74
C ASP A 53 -6.67 4.65 7.80
N PRO A 54 -6.32 3.40 7.43
CA PRO A 54 -4.92 2.96 7.36
C PRO A 54 -4.02 3.82 6.44
N GLY A 55 -4.63 4.56 5.51
CA GLY A 55 -3.98 5.53 4.65
C GLY A 55 -3.52 6.81 5.37
N ASP A 56 -4.27 7.30 6.36
CA ASP A 56 -4.12 8.63 6.97
C ASP A 56 -3.58 8.58 8.41
N PHE A 57 -2.28 8.84 8.59
CA PHE A 57 -1.62 8.76 9.89
C PHE A 57 -1.98 9.92 10.83
N ASN A 58 -2.56 11.00 10.32
CA ASN A 58 -2.91 12.18 11.10
C ASN A 58 -4.39 12.49 11.20
N GLY A 59 -5.25 11.72 10.53
CA GLY A 59 -6.70 11.87 10.52
C GLY A 59 -7.14 13.21 9.92
N ASP A 60 -6.42 13.74 8.94
CA ASP A 60 -6.75 15.01 8.29
C ASP A 60 -7.60 14.89 7.01
N GLY A 61 -7.89 13.67 6.58
CA GLY A 61 -8.71 13.34 5.42
C GLY A 61 -7.94 13.33 4.11
N TYR A 62 -6.61 13.24 4.16
CA TYR A 62 -5.74 13.03 3.01
C TYR A 62 -4.82 11.85 3.29
N ASP A 63 -4.76 10.91 2.37
CA ASP A 63 -3.94 9.74 2.59
C ASP A 63 -2.44 10.02 2.52
N ASP A 64 -1.70 9.30 3.36
CA ASP A 64 -0.28 9.41 3.54
C ASP A 64 0.47 8.24 2.89
N PHE A 65 1.56 8.59 2.21
CA PHE A 65 2.42 7.62 1.54
C PHE A 65 3.61 7.23 2.42
N THR A 66 3.84 5.92 2.56
CA THR A 66 5.02 5.35 3.21
C THR A 66 5.79 4.42 2.27
N THR A 67 7.12 4.47 2.32
CA THR A 67 7.97 3.57 1.52
C THR A 67 9.35 3.38 2.12
N LEU A 68 10.05 2.33 1.69
CA LEU A 68 11.44 2.05 2.02
C LEU A 68 12.36 2.47 0.86
N VAL A 69 13.23 3.43 1.11
CA VAL A 69 14.25 3.85 0.13
C VAL A 69 15.61 3.27 0.52
N THR A 70 16.11 2.35 -0.31
CA THR A 70 17.45 1.77 -0.13
C THR A 70 18.51 2.48 -1.00
N GLY A 71 19.42 3.19 -0.34
CA GLY A 71 20.55 3.88 -0.97
C GLY A 71 21.88 3.12 -0.79
N GLN A 72 22.72 3.07 -1.84
CA GLN A 72 24.09 2.51 -1.76
C GLN A 72 25.17 3.59 -1.76
N SER A 73 26.27 3.34 -1.04
CA SER A 73 27.47 4.17 -1.12
C SER A 73 28.15 4.06 -2.49
N LYS A 74 28.92 5.10 -2.89
CA LYS A 74 29.61 5.14 -4.20
C LYS A 74 30.54 3.94 -4.44
N ASP A 75 31.20 3.48 -3.38
CA ASP A 75 32.11 2.32 -3.39
C ASP A 75 31.39 0.99 -3.11
N ARG A 76 30.05 1.01 -2.96
CA ARG A 76 29.18 -0.13 -2.68
C ARG A 76 29.52 -0.89 -1.40
N SER A 77 30.29 -0.27 -0.52
CA SER A 77 30.69 -0.87 0.77
C SER A 77 29.60 -0.75 1.83
N ARG A 78 28.55 0.05 1.60
CA ARG A 78 27.43 0.31 2.52
C ARG A 78 26.11 0.40 1.77
N SER A 79 25.07 -0.20 2.36
CA SER A 79 23.67 0.06 2.05
C SER A 79 23.01 0.71 3.27
N THR A 80 22.14 1.67 3.04
CA THR A 80 21.31 2.31 4.07
C THR A 80 19.87 2.31 3.59
N GLU A 81 19.00 1.67 4.35
CA GLU A 81 17.56 1.74 4.14
C GLU A 81 16.95 2.83 5.02
N THR A 82 16.04 3.59 4.44
CA THR A 82 15.32 4.68 5.10
C THR A 82 13.83 4.49 4.89
N LEU A 83 13.08 4.40 5.98
CA LEU A 83 11.64 4.53 5.98
C LEU A 83 11.28 5.99 5.78
N VAL A 84 10.46 6.27 4.78
CA VAL A 84 10.02 7.61 4.41
C VAL A 84 8.51 7.68 4.50
N VAL A 85 7.99 8.75 5.11
CA VAL A 85 6.56 9.07 5.13
C VAL A 85 6.36 10.47 4.56
N ALA A 86 5.54 10.58 3.52
CA ALA A 86 5.13 11.84 2.91
C ALA A 86 3.63 12.02 3.12
N TYR A 87 3.25 13.17 3.68
CA TYR A 87 1.87 13.42 4.09
C TYR A 87 1.01 13.91 2.93
N GLY A 88 -0.25 13.49 2.90
CA GLY A 88 -1.27 13.94 1.96
C GLY A 88 -1.61 15.43 2.10
N SER A 89 -2.23 16.00 1.07
CA SER A 89 -2.75 17.37 1.10
C SER A 89 -3.68 17.62 -0.10
N PRO A 90 -4.45 18.73 -0.14
CA PRO A 90 -5.27 19.08 -1.31
C PRO A 90 -4.52 19.30 -2.65
N LYS A 91 -3.20 19.08 -2.68
CA LYS A 91 -2.34 19.14 -3.86
C LYS A 91 -1.48 17.89 -4.04
N GLY A 92 -1.81 16.81 -3.34
CA GLY A 92 -1.04 15.58 -3.25
C GLY A 92 0.03 15.60 -2.18
N LEU A 93 1.00 14.68 -2.33
CA LEU A 93 2.01 14.39 -1.32
C LEU A 93 2.98 15.55 -1.08
N VAL A 94 3.19 15.92 0.18
CA VAL A 94 4.09 17.01 0.58
C VAL A 94 5.51 16.49 0.88
N THR A 95 6.32 16.35 -0.17
CA THR A 95 7.67 15.77 -0.07
C THR A 95 8.66 16.59 0.76
N SER A 96 8.51 17.92 0.77
CA SER A 96 9.44 18.84 1.45
C SER A 96 9.51 18.65 2.98
N THR A 97 8.51 17.96 3.53
CA THR A 97 8.31 17.75 4.97
C THR A 97 8.30 16.26 5.30
N ALA A 98 8.72 15.41 4.35
CA ALA A 98 8.75 13.98 4.53
C ALA A 98 9.57 13.58 5.77
N GLN A 99 8.92 12.78 6.61
CA GLN A 99 9.53 12.15 7.77
C GLN A 99 10.43 11.01 7.31
N ARG A 100 11.58 10.86 7.96
CA ARG A 100 12.62 9.91 7.55
C ARG A 100 13.20 9.22 8.77
N THR A 101 13.21 7.89 8.73
CA THR A 101 13.82 7.06 9.76
C THR A 101 14.77 6.06 9.13
N GLY A 102 16.06 6.20 9.39
CA GLY A 102 17.05 5.23 8.91
C GLY A 102 17.02 3.95 9.74
N ALA A 103 17.23 2.79 9.09
CA ALA A 103 17.31 1.50 9.77
C ALA A 103 18.48 1.39 10.77
N GLY A 104 19.47 2.29 10.68
CA GLY A 104 20.52 2.42 11.70
C GLY A 104 21.66 1.41 11.57
N GLY A 105 22.77 1.84 10.96
CA GLY A 105 24.01 1.05 10.88
C GLY A 105 24.22 0.40 9.51
N LYS A 106 25.30 -0.39 9.40
CA LYS A 106 25.69 -1.06 8.17
C LYS A 106 24.83 -2.32 7.97
N TRP A 107 24.16 -2.42 6.83
CA TRP A 107 23.28 -3.57 6.49
C TRP A 107 22.08 -3.75 7.43
N ALA A 108 21.66 -2.69 8.12
CA ALA A 108 20.38 -2.68 8.79
C ALA A 108 19.27 -2.45 7.76
N TYR A 109 18.14 -3.09 7.98
CA TYR A 109 16.97 -3.07 7.09
C TYR A 109 15.68 -3.07 7.92
N PHE A 110 14.57 -2.78 7.27
CA PHE A 110 13.22 -2.98 7.76
C PHE A 110 12.61 -4.20 7.07
N ALA A 111 12.11 -5.14 7.86
CA ALA A 111 11.37 -6.29 7.36
C ALA A 111 10.54 -6.91 8.51
N PRO A 112 9.36 -7.47 8.23
CA PRO A 112 8.63 -7.40 6.96
C PRO A 112 8.18 -5.96 6.66
N GLY A 113 7.44 -5.76 5.57
CA GLY A 113 6.93 -4.43 5.20
C GLY A 113 6.15 -3.76 6.35
N PRO A 114 6.03 -2.43 6.35
CA PRO A 114 5.33 -1.72 7.41
C PRO A 114 3.86 -2.12 7.49
N LEU A 115 3.38 -2.35 8.71
CA LEU A 115 1.97 -2.53 9.02
C LEU A 115 1.36 -1.17 9.37
N ARG A 116 0.19 -0.87 8.82
CA ARG A 116 -0.61 0.34 9.08
C ARG A 116 -1.80 -0.06 9.93
N THR A 117 -1.91 0.46 11.15
CA THR A 117 -2.92 0.00 12.11
C THR A 117 -3.01 0.94 13.32
N ASP A 118 -4.14 1.03 14.01
CA ASP A 118 -4.23 1.73 15.30
C ASP A 118 -3.80 0.78 16.42
N LEU A 119 -2.53 0.84 16.82
CA LEU A 119 -1.93 -0.10 17.77
C LEU A 119 -2.32 0.23 19.22
N ASP A 120 -2.39 1.52 19.57
CA ASP A 120 -2.69 1.97 20.94
C ASP A 120 -4.16 2.38 21.18
N GLY A 121 -5.00 2.25 20.16
CA GLY A 121 -6.44 2.51 20.22
C GLY A 121 -6.77 4.00 20.43
N ASP A 122 -5.87 4.91 20.00
CA ASP A 122 -6.06 6.34 20.17
C ASP A 122 -6.84 7.00 19.01
N GLY A 123 -7.22 6.20 18.00
CA GLY A 123 -7.99 6.58 16.84
C GLY A 123 -7.16 7.23 15.73
N PHE A 124 -5.84 7.12 15.77
CA PHE A 124 -4.96 7.49 14.66
C PHE A 124 -4.24 6.26 14.14
N THR A 125 -3.97 6.23 12.83
CA THR A 125 -3.20 5.13 12.25
C THR A 125 -1.73 5.24 12.65
N ASP A 126 -1.20 4.17 13.23
CA ASP A 126 0.21 3.95 13.54
C ASP A 126 0.93 3.18 12.43
N LEU A 127 2.26 3.18 12.51
CA LEU A 127 3.11 2.37 11.66
C LEU A 127 3.95 1.41 12.50
N VAL A 128 3.81 0.10 12.28
CA VAL A 128 4.61 -0.94 12.95
C VAL A 128 5.59 -1.56 11.96
N VAL A 129 6.87 -1.64 12.32
CA VAL A 129 7.92 -2.21 11.48
C VAL A 129 8.83 -3.14 12.27
N GLY A 130 9.34 -4.19 11.62
CA GLY A 130 10.50 -4.91 12.11
C GLY A 130 11.79 -4.25 11.64
N ARG A 131 12.78 -4.09 12.52
CA ARG A 131 14.12 -3.58 12.19
C ARG A 131 15.14 -4.69 12.42
N GLY A 132 15.78 -5.12 11.32
CA GLY A 132 16.73 -6.22 11.30
C GLY A 132 18.16 -5.79 11.02
N ARG A 133 19.10 -6.66 11.39
CA ARG A 133 20.52 -6.58 11.03
C ARG A 133 21.15 -7.95 11.12
N ALA A 134 22.03 -8.29 10.18
CA ALA A 134 22.74 -9.58 10.18
C ALA A 134 23.36 -9.92 11.55
N GLY A 135 23.00 -11.09 12.08
CA GLY A 135 23.48 -11.62 13.36
C GLY A 135 22.89 -10.96 14.61
N VAL A 136 21.84 -10.15 14.48
CA VAL A 136 21.11 -9.52 15.57
C VAL A 136 19.63 -9.88 15.44
N PRO A 137 18.95 -10.31 16.51
CA PRO A 137 17.51 -10.55 16.48
C PRO A 137 16.72 -9.31 16.04
N LEU A 138 15.61 -9.55 15.35
CA LEU A 138 14.70 -8.50 14.89
C LEU A 138 14.17 -7.71 16.09
N LYS A 139 13.98 -6.41 15.90
CA LYS A 139 13.33 -5.52 16.86
C LYS A 139 12.11 -4.87 16.24
N ALA A 140 10.95 -5.00 16.87
CA ALA A 140 9.76 -4.27 16.46
C ALA A 140 9.81 -2.80 16.91
N LEU A 141 9.41 -1.90 16.04
CA LEU A 141 9.26 -0.46 16.32
C LEU A 141 7.83 -0.04 15.97
N ALA A 142 7.27 0.89 16.74
CA ALA A 142 6.08 1.64 16.34
C ALA A 142 6.42 3.11 16.10
N PHE A 143 5.68 3.71 15.19
CA PHE A 143 5.57 5.16 15.03
C PHE A 143 4.12 5.48 15.32
N PHE A 144 3.85 6.05 16.50
CA PHE A 144 2.47 6.35 16.89
C PHE A 144 1.94 7.53 16.09
N GLY A 145 0.79 7.35 15.45
CA GLY A 145 -0.01 8.36 14.81
C GLY A 145 -0.44 9.45 15.77
N GLY A 146 -1.01 10.49 15.20
CA GLY A 146 -1.47 11.61 15.99
C GLY A 146 -1.85 12.79 15.12
N PRO A 147 -2.41 13.85 15.72
CA PRO A 147 -3.02 14.94 14.98
C PRO A 147 -2.01 15.83 14.22
N ARG A 148 -0.73 15.45 14.11
CA ARG A 148 0.28 16.12 13.27
C ARG A 148 1.17 15.12 12.54
N GLY A 149 0.69 13.90 12.36
CA GLY A 149 1.42 12.79 11.80
C GLY A 149 2.13 11.96 12.85
N LEU A 150 2.87 10.99 12.34
CA LEU A 150 3.63 10.01 13.10
C LEU A 150 4.65 10.65 14.06
N GLY A 151 4.74 10.07 15.25
CA GLY A 151 5.75 10.35 16.24
C GLY A 151 7.14 9.83 15.85
N GLY A 152 8.08 9.92 16.81
CA GLY A 152 9.37 9.26 16.68
C GLY A 152 9.25 7.74 16.73
N ALA A 153 10.27 7.04 16.26
CA ALA A 153 10.34 5.58 16.39
C ALA A 153 10.48 5.19 17.87
N GLU A 154 9.53 4.42 18.37
CA GLU A 154 9.56 3.80 19.69
C GLU A 154 9.85 2.30 19.54
N GLU A 155 10.80 1.78 20.32
CA GLU A 155 11.09 0.34 20.33
C GLU A 155 10.09 -0.37 21.24
N LEU A 156 9.36 -1.34 20.67
CA LEU A 156 8.32 -2.06 21.38
C LEU A 156 8.94 -3.16 22.27
N ALA A 157 8.39 -3.33 23.47
CA ALA A 157 8.79 -4.33 24.46
C ALA A 157 8.23 -5.73 24.14
N LEU A 158 8.30 -6.15 22.88
CA LEU A 158 7.84 -7.45 22.38
C LEU A 158 8.89 -8.55 22.65
N PRO A 159 8.52 -9.84 22.51
CA PRO A 159 9.49 -10.94 22.57
C PRO A 159 10.69 -10.72 21.64
N GLU A 160 11.87 -11.19 22.05
CA GLU A 160 13.09 -11.07 21.25
C GLU A 160 12.93 -11.81 19.91
N GLY A 161 13.20 -11.13 18.80
CA GLY A 161 13.04 -11.71 17.47
C GLY A 161 11.61 -11.66 16.93
N PHE A 162 10.66 -11.06 17.66
CA PHE A 162 9.27 -10.93 17.22
C PHE A 162 9.18 -10.27 15.84
N ARG A 163 8.57 -10.96 14.87
CA ARG A 163 8.34 -10.52 13.50
C ARG A 163 6.89 -10.04 13.35
N PRO A 164 6.62 -8.72 13.25
CA PRO A 164 5.27 -8.23 13.06
C PRO A 164 4.81 -8.54 11.62
N LEU A 165 4.25 -9.73 11.40
CA LEU A 165 3.89 -10.26 10.09
C LEU A 165 2.53 -9.73 9.60
N ALA A 166 1.58 -9.58 10.52
CA ALA A 166 0.27 -9.00 10.25
C ALA A 166 -0.28 -8.28 11.50
N ALA A 167 -1.27 -7.42 11.28
CA ALA A 167 -2.02 -6.74 12.32
C ALA A 167 -3.51 -6.68 11.93
N ALA A 168 -4.39 -7.10 12.82
CA ALA A 168 -5.85 -7.08 12.67
C ALA A 168 -6.50 -7.39 14.04
N ASP A 169 -7.82 -7.26 14.15
CA ASP A 169 -8.57 -7.71 15.33
C ASP A 169 -8.94 -9.20 15.16
N PHE A 170 -8.13 -10.12 15.69
CA PHE A 170 -8.34 -11.58 15.49
C PHE A 170 -9.31 -12.18 16.51
N ASP A 171 -9.57 -11.51 17.64
CA ASP A 171 -10.44 -12.02 18.69
C ASP A 171 -11.78 -11.27 18.84
N GLY A 172 -11.93 -10.16 18.13
CA GLY A 172 -13.17 -9.42 17.92
C GLY A 172 -13.48 -8.44 19.04
N ASP A 173 -12.44 -7.97 19.74
CA ASP A 173 -12.59 -7.06 20.87
C ASP A 173 -12.54 -5.58 20.49
N GLY A 174 -12.29 -5.28 19.22
CA GLY A 174 -12.17 -3.95 18.64
C GLY A 174 -10.76 -3.36 18.72
N SER A 175 -9.78 -4.09 19.24
CA SER A 175 -8.38 -3.68 19.33
C SER A 175 -7.54 -4.38 18.28
N THR A 176 -6.52 -3.68 17.80
CA THR A 176 -5.51 -4.31 16.95
C THR A 176 -4.71 -5.34 17.73
N ASP A 177 -4.51 -6.52 17.14
CA ASP A 177 -3.56 -7.55 17.55
C ASP A 177 -2.34 -7.56 16.63
N LEU A 178 -1.22 -8.12 17.11
CA LEU A 178 -0.02 -8.35 16.30
C LEU A 178 0.30 -9.84 16.17
N LEU A 179 0.49 -10.28 14.93
CA LEU A 179 0.80 -11.65 14.58
C LEU A 179 2.27 -11.82 14.18
N ASP A 180 2.92 -12.80 14.78
CA ASP A 180 4.21 -13.36 14.36
C ASP A 180 4.00 -14.83 13.96
N GLY A 181 4.24 -15.14 12.69
CA GLY A 181 4.14 -16.51 12.16
C GLY A 181 5.37 -17.37 12.42
N GLY A 182 6.39 -16.84 13.08
CA GLY A 182 7.70 -17.47 13.19
C GLY A 182 8.64 -17.10 12.02
N ASN A 183 9.85 -17.65 12.10
CA ASN A 183 10.92 -17.43 11.14
C ASN A 183 11.52 -18.76 10.68
N ASP A 184 12.39 -18.70 9.66
CA ASP A 184 13.17 -19.82 9.13
C ASP A 184 12.32 -21.00 8.60
N GLY A 185 12.88 -22.21 8.51
CA GLY A 185 12.25 -23.36 7.86
C GLY A 185 12.44 -23.43 6.33
N LYS A 186 13.47 -22.77 5.78
CA LYS A 186 13.93 -22.99 4.40
C LYS A 186 15.35 -23.61 4.45
N GLY A 187 15.47 -24.90 4.14
CA GLY A 187 16.74 -25.64 4.19
C GLY A 187 17.13 -26.12 5.60
N ASP A 188 18.39 -25.94 6.01
CA ASP A 188 18.95 -26.55 7.23
C ASP A 188 18.54 -25.88 8.56
N SER A 189 17.78 -24.77 8.53
CA SER A 189 17.39 -24.04 9.74
C SER A 189 15.96 -24.38 10.13
N ALA A 190 15.79 -24.96 11.32
CA ALA A 190 14.48 -25.27 11.87
C ALA A 190 13.65 -23.99 12.07
N PRO A 191 12.33 -24.03 11.83
CA PRO A 191 11.46 -22.90 12.07
C PRO A 191 11.42 -22.54 13.56
N THR A 192 11.12 -21.27 13.83
CA THR A 192 10.89 -20.79 15.19
C THR A 192 9.41 -20.74 15.48
N GLU A 193 9.05 -20.97 16.75
CA GLU A 193 7.69 -20.75 17.25
C GLU A 193 7.25 -19.28 17.03
N GLY A 194 6.00 -19.09 16.61
CA GLY A 194 5.37 -17.78 16.46
C GLY A 194 4.63 -17.33 17.71
N ALA A 195 4.02 -16.15 17.63
CA ALA A 195 3.22 -15.60 18.72
C ALA A 195 2.07 -14.75 18.20
N LEU A 196 0.96 -14.76 18.93
CA LEU A 196 -0.14 -13.83 18.72
C LEU A 196 -0.29 -12.98 19.98
N LEU A 197 -0.13 -11.67 19.80
CA LEU A 197 -0.18 -10.66 20.86
C LEU A 197 -1.46 -9.87 20.70
N TYR A 198 -2.31 -9.87 21.71
CA TYR A 198 -3.63 -9.28 21.61
C TYR A 198 -3.63 -7.86 22.18
N GLY A 199 -4.30 -6.96 21.47
CA GLY A 199 -4.53 -5.60 21.90
C GLY A 199 -5.47 -5.52 23.10
N PRO A 200 -5.75 -4.30 23.59
CA PRO A 200 -5.07 -3.06 23.22
C PRO A 200 -3.61 -3.05 23.70
N PHE A 201 -2.74 -2.37 22.95
CA PHE A 201 -1.35 -2.18 23.37
C PHE A 201 -1.18 -0.84 24.09
N ASP A 202 -0.27 -0.79 25.06
CA ASP A 202 0.24 0.51 25.51
C ASP A 202 1.32 1.07 24.55
N ARG A 203 1.73 2.33 24.74
CA ARG A 203 2.78 2.95 23.91
C ARG A 203 4.18 2.35 24.06
N SER A 204 4.37 1.40 24.97
CA SER A 204 5.59 0.59 25.03
C SER A 204 5.46 -0.72 24.26
N GLY A 205 4.30 -1.04 23.70
CA GLY A 205 3.98 -2.28 23.02
C GLY A 205 3.61 -3.42 23.95
N THR A 206 3.20 -3.15 25.19
CA THR A 206 2.72 -4.23 26.08
C THR A 206 1.30 -4.64 25.65
N PRO A 207 1.08 -5.90 25.23
CA PRO A 207 -0.26 -6.39 24.88
C PRO A 207 -1.11 -6.68 26.11
N GLU A 208 -2.44 -6.79 25.95
CA GLU A 208 -3.34 -7.28 27.01
C GLU A 208 -3.06 -8.74 27.35
N ARG A 209 -2.97 -9.58 26.32
CA ARG A 209 -2.64 -11.00 26.46
C ARG A 209 -1.78 -11.47 25.31
N ARG A 210 -1.23 -12.68 25.45
CA ARG A 210 -0.45 -13.33 24.40
C ARG A 210 -0.72 -14.83 24.38
N THR A 211 -0.68 -15.42 23.20
CA THR A 211 -0.58 -16.87 23.05
C THR A 211 0.63 -17.24 22.20
N VAL A 212 1.15 -18.43 22.46
CA VAL A 212 2.05 -19.10 21.53
C VAL A 212 1.24 -19.49 20.30
N LEU A 213 1.82 -19.27 19.13
CA LEU A 213 1.21 -19.65 17.86
C LEU A 213 2.17 -20.61 17.14
N ASP A 214 1.75 -21.87 17.04
CA ASP A 214 2.44 -22.87 16.24
C ASP A 214 1.74 -23.03 14.90
N VAL A 215 2.27 -22.33 13.91
CA VAL A 215 1.83 -22.39 12.50
C VAL A 215 2.94 -22.95 11.61
N ASP A 216 3.93 -23.61 12.22
CA ASP A 216 4.95 -24.31 11.45
C ASP A 216 4.34 -25.54 10.77
N GLN A 217 4.99 -26.02 9.70
CA GLN A 217 4.59 -27.26 9.04
C GLN A 217 5.44 -28.43 9.50
N HIS A 218 5.25 -28.86 10.75
CA HIS A 218 5.95 -29.99 11.36
C HIS A 218 7.45 -29.76 11.53
N GLY A 219 7.85 -28.55 11.92
CA GLY A 219 9.25 -28.17 11.98
C GLY A 219 9.91 -28.03 10.60
N TYR A 220 9.13 -28.02 9.52
CA TYR A 220 9.66 -27.91 8.17
C TYR A 220 9.74 -26.45 7.71
N ALA A 221 8.62 -25.72 7.74
CA ALA A 221 8.51 -24.36 7.20
C ALA A 221 7.65 -23.45 8.08
N SER A 222 8.07 -22.20 8.24
CA SER A 222 7.25 -21.10 8.74
C SER A 222 6.54 -20.37 7.60
N PRO A 223 5.44 -19.62 7.85
CA PRO A 223 4.79 -18.82 6.83
C PRO A 223 5.72 -17.77 6.20
N ASP A 224 5.64 -17.68 4.87
CA ASP A 224 6.30 -16.64 4.08
C ASP A 224 5.53 -15.32 4.17
N SER A 225 4.20 -15.39 4.08
CA SER A 225 3.29 -14.25 4.19
C SER A 225 2.02 -14.58 4.98
N ALA A 226 1.32 -13.54 5.44
CA ALA A 226 0.00 -13.62 6.06
C ALA A 226 -0.87 -12.51 5.46
N ALA A 227 -1.97 -12.90 4.82
CA ALA A 227 -3.02 -11.98 4.38
C ALA A 227 -4.19 -12.07 5.36
N THR A 228 -4.73 -10.93 5.78
CA THR A 228 -5.74 -10.85 6.84
C THR A 228 -6.93 -10.02 6.38
N GLY A 229 -8.12 -10.42 6.81
CA GLY A 229 -9.39 -9.76 6.51
C GLY A 229 -10.54 -10.48 7.23
N ASP A 230 -11.67 -9.82 7.40
CA ASP A 230 -12.92 -10.42 7.90
C ASP A 230 -13.67 -11.02 6.71
N PHE A 231 -13.37 -12.29 6.40
CA PHE A 231 -13.88 -12.96 5.19
C PHE A 231 -15.30 -13.52 5.39
N ASP A 232 -15.82 -13.50 6.62
CA ASP A 232 -17.15 -13.99 6.95
C ASP A 232 -18.07 -12.98 7.67
N ALA A 233 -17.61 -11.74 7.82
CA ALA A 233 -18.32 -10.63 8.44
C ALA A 233 -18.79 -10.96 9.87
N ASP A 234 -17.98 -11.69 10.63
CA ASP A 234 -18.23 -12.01 12.03
C ASP A 234 -17.58 -11.04 13.03
N GLY A 235 -16.85 -10.05 12.51
CA GLY A 235 -16.14 -9.02 13.26
C GLY A 235 -14.78 -9.47 13.79
N ARG A 236 -14.27 -10.63 13.34
CA ARG A 236 -12.90 -11.09 13.60
C ARG A 236 -12.20 -11.27 12.27
N ALA A 237 -10.92 -10.96 12.26
CA ALA A 237 -10.10 -11.22 11.09
C ALA A 237 -9.65 -12.67 11.04
N GLU A 238 -9.69 -13.24 9.85
CA GLU A 238 -9.06 -14.50 9.48
C GLU A 238 -7.62 -14.25 9.02
N VAL A 239 -6.83 -15.34 8.93
CA VAL A 239 -5.49 -15.32 8.37
C VAL A 239 -5.34 -16.38 7.29
N VAL A 240 -4.92 -15.95 6.10
CA VAL A 240 -4.44 -16.83 5.02
C VAL A 240 -2.92 -16.77 4.96
N PHE A 241 -2.27 -17.83 5.44
CA PHE A 241 -0.83 -17.99 5.35
C PHE A 241 -0.43 -18.62 4.02
N THR A 242 0.67 -18.13 3.43
CA THR A 242 1.37 -18.83 2.35
C THR A 242 2.68 -19.39 2.82
N TYR A 243 3.08 -20.53 2.27
CA TYR A 243 4.33 -21.20 2.59
C TYR A 243 5.11 -21.48 1.31
N ASP A 244 6.43 -21.42 1.42
CA ASP A 244 7.37 -21.68 0.34
C ASP A 244 8.44 -22.64 0.84
N PHE A 245 8.56 -23.78 0.17
CA PHE A 245 9.46 -24.88 0.54
C PHE A 245 9.81 -25.75 -0.68
N ASP A 246 11.00 -26.37 -0.66
CA ASP A 246 11.49 -27.26 -1.73
C ASP A 246 11.37 -28.73 -1.27
N ALA A 247 10.15 -29.26 -1.32
CA ALA A 247 9.85 -30.62 -0.87
C ALA A 247 10.05 -31.68 -1.96
N GLU A 248 10.09 -31.30 -3.25
CA GLU A 248 10.14 -32.27 -4.36
C GLU A 248 11.48 -33.03 -4.41
N GLU A 249 12.57 -32.43 -3.91
CA GLU A 249 13.89 -33.05 -3.85
C GLU A 249 14.23 -33.61 -2.46
N ASP A 250 13.31 -33.54 -1.49
CA ASP A 250 13.54 -33.94 -0.10
C ASP A 250 12.68 -35.14 0.33
N GLU A 251 13.27 -36.33 0.34
CA GLU A 251 12.61 -37.57 0.81
C GLU A 251 12.21 -37.53 2.31
N SER A 252 12.67 -36.53 3.08
CA SER A 252 12.30 -36.33 4.48
C SER A 252 11.16 -35.32 4.70
N ALA A 253 10.66 -34.69 3.64
CA ALA A 253 9.55 -33.76 3.70
C ALA A 253 8.26 -34.44 4.21
N PRO A 254 7.52 -33.83 5.15
CA PRO A 254 6.23 -34.34 5.60
C PRO A 254 5.19 -34.46 4.45
N GLU A 255 4.37 -35.52 4.46
CA GLU A 255 3.32 -35.71 3.43
C GLU A 255 2.19 -34.66 3.51
N SER A 256 2.03 -33.99 4.65
CA SER A 256 0.98 -33.00 4.92
C SER A 256 1.43 -31.56 4.73
N LEU A 257 2.53 -31.31 4.02
CA LEU A 257 2.91 -29.96 3.64
C LEU A 257 1.86 -29.34 2.70
N GLY A 258 1.63 -28.04 2.81
CA GLY A 258 0.74 -27.34 1.90
C GLY A 258 1.09 -25.87 1.75
N VAL A 259 0.86 -25.33 0.58
CA VAL A 259 1.31 -23.98 0.22
C VAL A 259 0.40 -22.88 0.77
N VAL A 260 -0.78 -23.23 1.28
CA VAL A 260 -1.74 -22.33 1.93
C VAL A 260 -2.28 -22.95 3.23
N ARG A 261 -2.46 -22.13 4.26
CA ARG A 261 -3.23 -22.48 5.47
C ARG A 261 -4.18 -21.35 5.83
N VAL A 262 -5.41 -21.69 6.24
CA VAL A 262 -6.43 -20.71 6.65
C VAL A 262 -6.69 -20.89 8.14
N HIS A 263 -6.73 -19.79 8.88
CA HIS A 263 -7.09 -19.79 10.29
C HIS A 263 -8.17 -18.75 10.57
N GLU A 264 -9.25 -19.19 11.20
CA GLU A 264 -10.36 -18.35 11.64
C GLU A 264 -10.00 -17.57 12.89
N GLY A 265 -10.44 -16.31 12.94
CA GLY A 265 -10.43 -15.53 14.16
C GLY A 265 -11.44 -16.06 15.17
N THR A 266 -11.01 -16.26 16.42
CA THR A 266 -11.92 -16.61 17.52
C THR A 266 -11.54 -15.85 18.78
N PRO A 267 -12.48 -15.68 19.74
CA PRO A 267 -12.17 -15.03 21.01
C PRO A 267 -10.99 -15.67 21.78
N ASP A 268 -10.70 -16.95 21.53
CA ASP A 268 -9.60 -17.67 22.19
C ASP A 268 -8.30 -17.67 21.34
N GLY A 269 -8.39 -17.27 20.06
CA GLY A 269 -7.29 -17.18 19.11
C GLY A 269 -7.56 -17.85 17.77
N LEU A 270 -6.51 -17.99 16.98
CA LEU A 270 -6.60 -18.53 15.62
C LEU A 270 -6.84 -20.05 15.58
N VAL A 271 -7.83 -20.47 14.78
CA VAL A 271 -8.18 -21.89 14.61
C VAL A 271 -8.13 -22.28 13.14
N ARG A 272 -7.33 -23.29 12.80
CA ARG A 272 -7.18 -23.74 11.41
C ARG A 272 -8.50 -24.26 10.80
N ASP A 273 -8.84 -23.79 9.59
CA ASP A 273 -9.99 -24.26 8.80
C ASP A 273 -9.57 -24.91 7.48
N GLU A 274 -9.46 -26.24 7.52
CA GLU A 274 -9.12 -27.08 6.36
C GLU A 274 -10.18 -27.00 5.23
N ARG A 275 -11.43 -26.63 5.52
CA ARG A 275 -12.48 -26.55 4.49
C ARG A 275 -12.31 -25.34 3.59
N GLN A 276 -11.80 -24.24 4.13
CA GLN A 276 -11.47 -23.04 3.36
C GLN A 276 -10.17 -23.24 2.59
N GLU A 277 -9.18 -23.93 3.18
CA GLU A 277 -7.95 -24.34 2.49
C GLU A 277 -8.27 -25.08 1.18
N GLU A 278 -9.14 -26.09 1.22
CA GLU A 278 -9.55 -26.82 0.02
C GLU A 278 -10.19 -25.93 -1.07
N ARG A 279 -10.91 -24.87 -0.68
CA ARG A 279 -11.50 -23.92 -1.64
C ARG A 279 -10.44 -23.05 -2.29
N ILE A 280 -9.49 -22.56 -1.50
CA ILE A 280 -8.37 -21.76 -2.02
C ILE A 280 -7.52 -22.63 -2.95
N GLU A 281 -7.13 -23.83 -2.53
CA GLU A 281 -6.30 -24.76 -3.34
C GLU A 281 -6.93 -25.09 -4.70
N ARG A 282 -8.26 -25.27 -4.76
CA ARG A 282 -8.98 -25.45 -6.02
C ARG A 282 -8.93 -24.21 -6.93
N ALA A 283 -8.87 -23.02 -6.33
CA ALA A 283 -8.76 -21.76 -7.06
C ALA A 283 -7.33 -21.47 -7.52
N VAL A 284 -6.32 -21.90 -6.75
CA VAL A 284 -4.88 -21.63 -6.98
C VAL A 284 -4.11 -22.82 -7.54
N SER A 285 -4.76 -23.78 -8.20
CA SER A 285 -4.08 -24.93 -8.82
C SER A 285 -3.18 -24.51 -10.01
N THR A 286 -2.04 -23.90 -9.69
CA THR A 286 -1.02 -23.31 -10.56
C THR A 286 0.27 -24.15 -10.56
N PHE A 287 1.22 -23.85 -11.45
CA PHE A 287 2.48 -24.61 -11.61
C PHE A 287 3.49 -24.36 -10.46
N ASP A 288 3.54 -23.13 -9.91
CA ASP A 288 4.54 -22.70 -8.90
C ASP A 288 3.89 -22.28 -7.55
N GLY A 289 2.63 -22.66 -7.29
CA GLY A 289 1.89 -22.25 -6.08
C GLY A 289 1.34 -20.80 -6.14
N PRO A 290 0.64 -20.33 -5.09
CA PRO A 290 0.11 -18.98 -5.03
C PRO A 290 1.23 -17.98 -4.74
N ARG A 291 1.29 -16.90 -5.53
CA ARG A 291 2.09 -15.72 -5.16
C ARG A 291 1.40 -14.99 -4.01
N THR A 292 2.11 -14.04 -3.39
CA THR A 292 1.64 -13.35 -2.18
C THR A 292 0.22 -12.77 -2.35
N PRO A 293 -0.79 -13.28 -1.63
CA PRO A 293 -2.16 -12.78 -1.69
C PRO A 293 -2.28 -11.36 -1.12
N ARG A 294 -3.39 -10.71 -1.43
CA ARG A 294 -3.86 -9.46 -0.82
C ARG A 294 -5.34 -9.57 -0.49
N THR A 295 -5.82 -8.64 0.31
CA THR A 295 -7.20 -8.58 0.77
C THR A 295 -7.82 -7.22 0.46
N GLY A 296 -9.14 -7.21 0.42
CA GLY A 296 -9.97 -6.02 0.26
C GLY A 296 -11.33 -6.40 -0.33
N ASP A 297 -12.35 -5.60 -0.05
CA ASP A 297 -13.71 -5.79 -0.57
C ASP A 297 -13.78 -5.46 -2.08
N ALA A 298 -13.54 -6.46 -2.94
CA ALA A 298 -13.44 -6.28 -4.38
C ALA A 298 -14.81 -6.32 -5.08
N ASP A 299 -15.91 -6.55 -4.34
CA ASP A 299 -17.27 -6.48 -4.87
C ASP A 299 -18.22 -5.47 -4.21
N GLY A 300 -17.75 -4.76 -3.19
CA GLY A 300 -18.43 -3.68 -2.51
C GLY A 300 -19.54 -4.16 -1.58
N ASP A 301 -19.48 -5.40 -1.09
CA ASP A 301 -20.50 -5.99 -0.21
C ASP A 301 -20.22 -5.80 1.29
N GLY A 302 -19.07 -5.22 1.63
CA GLY A 302 -18.60 -4.94 2.98
C GLY A 302 -17.97 -6.15 3.68
N ILE A 303 -17.64 -7.21 2.94
CA ILE A 303 -16.90 -8.38 3.41
C ILE A 303 -15.57 -8.41 2.67
N ASP A 304 -14.48 -8.70 3.35
CA ASP A 304 -13.18 -8.75 2.67
C ASP A 304 -13.16 -9.91 1.66
N ASP A 305 -12.48 -9.69 0.53
CA ASP A 305 -12.18 -10.72 -0.46
C ASP A 305 -10.69 -11.06 -0.45
N LEU A 306 -10.34 -12.21 -1.03
CA LEU A 306 -8.96 -12.64 -1.22
C LEU A 306 -8.55 -12.53 -2.69
N LEU A 307 -7.58 -11.67 -2.97
CA LEU A 307 -6.99 -11.44 -4.28
C LEU A 307 -5.72 -12.27 -4.45
N LEU A 308 -5.75 -13.19 -5.41
CA LEU A 308 -4.74 -14.24 -5.61
C LEU A 308 -4.10 -14.13 -6.99
N PRO A 309 -2.86 -13.62 -7.08
CA PRO A 309 -2.13 -13.65 -8.33
C PRO A 309 -1.89 -15.11 -8.76
N THR A 310 -2.42 -15.48 -9.93
CA THR A 310 -2.56 -16.85 -10.40
C THR A 310 -1.72 -17.09 -11.66
N GLN A 311 -1.19 -18.31 -11.81
CA GLN A 311 -0.51 -18.77 -13.02
C GLN A 311 -1.25 -19.98 -13.62
N LEU A 312 -1.91 -19.76 -14.75
CA LEU A 312 -2.71 -20.77 -15.42
C LEU A 312 -1.85 -21.88 -16.04
N PRO A 313 -2.33 -23.14 -16.04
CA PRO A 313 -1.66 -24.24 -16.70
C PRO A 313 -1.75 -24.05 -18.23
N VAL A 314 -0.71 -23.47 -18.82
CA VAL A 314 -0.52 -23.37 -20.28
C VAL A 314 0.33 -24.54 -20.78
N ALA A 315 0.06 -25.05 -21.99
CA ALA A 315 0.86 -26.14 -22.56
C ALA A 315 2.33 -25.67 -22.69
N PRO A 316 3.32 -26.43 -22.19
CA PRO A 316 4.73 -26.01 -22.16
C PRO A 316 5.33 -25.62 -23.52
N ALA A 317 4.72 -26.08 -24.61
CA ALA A 317 5.14 -25.79 -25.97
C ALA A 317 4.56 -24.48 -26.55
N ASP A 318 3.47 -23.97 -25.97
CA ASP A 318 2.65 -22.96 -26.65
C ASP A 318 2.95 -21.52 -26.23
N MET A 319 3.55 -21.24 -25.06
CA MET A 319 4.27 -19.97 -24.75
C MET A 319 4.83 -19.94 -23.31
N PRO A 320 6.16 -20.10 -23.08
CA PRO A 320 6.77 -20.19 -21.75
C PRO A 320 6.85 -18.86 -20.97
N GLY A 321 6.01 -17.88 -21.32
CA GLY A 321 5.95 -16.57 -20.65
C GLY A 321 4.52 -16.06 -20.50
N GLU A 322 3.51 -16.87 -20.76
CA GLU A 322 2.10 -16.51 -20.68
C GLU A 322 1.37 -17.33 -19.61
N GLY A 323 0.16 -16.90 -19.23
CA GLY A 323 -0.69 -17.59 -18.27
C GLY A 323 -0.88 -16.84 -16.95
N GLY A 324 -0.42 -15.59 -16.80
CA GLY A 324 -0.74 -14.82 -15.60
C GLY A 324 -2.21 -14.46 -15.56
N ALA A 325 -2.80 -14.49 -14.38
CA ALA A 325 -4.18 -14.12 -14.11
C ALA A 325 -4.30 -13.56 -12.69
N LEU A 326 -5.44 -12.95 -12.39
CA LEU A 326 -5.84 -12.65 -11.03
C LEU A 326 -7.08 -13.50 -10.71
N THR A 327 -7.05 -14.22 -9.59
CA THR A 327 -8.24 -14.89 -9.07
C THR A 327 -8.76 -14.09 -7.87
N VAL A 328 -10.04 -13.76 -7.86
CA VAL A 328 -10.71 -13.15 -6.71
C VAL A 328 -11.60 -14.23 -6.08
N LEU A 329 -11.32 -14.57 -4.82
CA LEU A 329 -12.18 -15.40 -3.99
C LEU A 329 -12.99 -14.49 -3.08
N TYR A 330 -14.30 -14.58 -3.21
CA TYR A 330 -15.20 -13.68 -2.52
C TYR A 330 -15.47 -14.10 -1.08
N GLY A 331 -15.43 -13.15 -0.17
CA GLY A 331 -15.93 -13.26 1.19
C GLY A 331 -17.42 -13.62 1.19
N ALA A 332 -17.86 -14.23 2.28
CA ALA A 332 -19.26 -14.50 2.53
C ALA A 332 -19.45 -14.88 3.98
N ARG A 333 -20.63 -14.60 4.54
CA ARG A 333 -21.04 -15.05 5.90
C ARG A 333 -20.95 -16.55 6.20
N THR A 334 -20.61 -17.36 5.21
CA THR A 334 -20.39 -18.81 5.34
C THR A 334 -18.93 -19.21 5.09
N GLY A 335 -18.02 -18.24 5.11
CA GLY A 335 -16.57 -18.37 4.88
C GLY A 335 -16.16 -18.03 3.45
N LEU A 336 -14.87 -17.77 3.27
CA LEU A 336 -14.25 -17.41 2.00
C LEU A 336 -14.58 -18.43 0.88
N GLY A 337 -15.01 -17.93 -0.28
CA GLY A 337 -15.30 -18.73 -1.48
C GLY A 337 -16.52 -19.65 -1.37
N SER A 338 -17.45 -19.39 -0.44
CA SER A 338 -18.62 -20.24 -0.19
C SER A 338 -19.96 -19.70 -0.75
N GLY A 339 -20.07 -18.39 -0.97
CA GLY A 339 -21.32 -17.73 -1.39
C GLY A 339 -21.51 -17.58 -2.90
N ARG A 340 -20.41 -17.30 -3.63
CA ARG A 340 -20.41 -17.12 -5.09
C ARG A 340 -19.18 -17.76 -5.73
N ALA A 341 -19.22 -17.92 -7.05
CA ALA A 341 -18.07 -18.42 -7.79
C ALA A 341 -16.94 -17.39 -7.80
N ALA A 342 -15.69 -17.88 -7.75
CA ALA A 342 -14.50 -17.07 -7.93
C ALA A 342 -14.50 -16.37 -9.30
N SER A 343 -13.93 -15.18 -9.36
CA SER A 343 -13.64 -14.51 -10.62
C SER A 343 -12.21 -14.82 -11.05
N LEU A 344 -12.04 -15.38 -12.25
CA LEU A 344 -10.74 -15.56 -12.87
C LEU A 344 -10.55 -14.51 -13.96
N ILE A 345 -9.68 -13.54 -13.69
CA ILE A 345 -9.41 -12.41 -14.57
C ILE A 345 -8.17 -12.71 -15.40
N GLU A 346 -8.42 -13.03 -16.68
CA GLU A 346 -7.41 -13.16 -17.73
C GLU A 346 -7.37 -11.87 -18.57
N GLY A 347 -6.81 -11.92 -19.79
CA GLY A 347 -6.95 -10.81 -20.73
C GLY A 347 -8.31 -10.76 -21.43
N GLU A 348 -8.64 -9.57 -21.93
CA GLU A 348 -9.89 -9.33 -22.66
C GLU A 348 -10.11 -10.35 -23.78
N ASN A 349 -11.36 -10.79 -23.94
CA ASN A 349 -11.75 -11.75 -24.99
C ASN A 349 -10.94 -13.06 -24.97
N GLY A 350 -10.43 -13.47 -23.80
CA GLY A 350 -9.61 -14.67 -23.63
C GLY A 350 -8.16 -14.51 -24.06
N ALA A 351 -7.69 -13.27 -24.23
CA ALA A 351 -6.28 -13.00 -24.50
C ALA A 351 -5.40 -13.49 -23.35
N LYS A 352 -4.28 -14.14 -23.69
CA LYS A 352 -3.32 -14.60 -22.69
C LYS A 352 -2.44 -13.43 -22.24
N ARG A 353 -2.21 -13.36 -20.93
CA ARG A 353 -1.36 -12.36 -20.28
C ARG A 353 -0.01 -12.94 -19.94
N ARG A 354 0.99 -12.09 -19.71
CA ARG A 354 2.30 -12.55 -19.23
C ARG A 354 2.15 -13.27 -17.88
N ILE A 355 3.00 -14.23 -17.60
CA ILE A 355 2.95 -15.11 -16.43
C ILE A 355 2.84 -14.41 -15.06
N ASP A 356 3.30 -13.16 -14.92
CA ASP A 356 3.20 -12.40 -13.67
C ASP A 356 2.09 -11.35 -13.65
N PHE A 357 1.22 -11.29 -14.66
CA PHE A 357 0.04 -10.43 -14.61
C PHE A 357 -0.77 -10.73 -13.35
N GLY A 358 -1.41 -9.71 -12.77
CA GLY A 358 -2.10 -9.83 -11.48
C GLY A 358 -1.19 -9.66 -10.26
N SER A 359 0.09 -9.29 -10.42
CA SER A 359 1.02 -9.09 -9.30
C SER A 359 0.61 -7.92 -8.40
N SER A 360 0.81 -8.08 -7.09
CA SER A 360 0.60 -7.04 -6.07
C SER A 360 -0.74 -6.31 -6.23
N PRO A 361 -1.87 -7.03 -6.20
CA PRO A 361 -3.18 -6.44 -6.41
C PRO A 361 -3.56 -5.52 -5.23
N SER A 362 -4.34 -4.48 -5.51
CA SER A 362 -4.97 -3.62 -4.50
C SER A 362 -6.41 -3.33 -4.91
N VAL A 363 -7.26 -3.12 -3.92
CA VAL A 363 -8.66 -2.72 -4.09
C VAL A 363 -8.80 -1.25 -3.69
N GLY A 364 -9.61 -0.49 -4.42
CA GLY A 364 -9.87 0.94 -4.16
C GLY A 364 -10.77 1.55 -5.23
N ASP A 365 -11.36 2.71 -4.99
CA ASP A 365 -12.27 3.41 -5.91
C ASP A 365 -11.49 4.47 -6.72
N VAL A 366 -10.88 4.06 -7.83
CA VAL A 366 -10.01 4.93 -8.63
C VAL A 366 -10.83 5.88 -9.51
N ASP A 367 -12.06 5.50 -9.85
CA ASP A 367 -12.98 6.31 -10.66
C ASP A 367 -14.14 6.99 -9.93
N GLY A 368 -14.18 6.87 -8.60
CA GLY A 368 -15.08 7.63 -7.73
C GLY A 368 -16.56 7.25 -7.90
N ASP A 369 -16.84 6.09 -8.48
CA ASP A 369 -18.21 5.66 -8.78
C ASP A 369 -18.88 4.89 -7.62
N GLY A 370 -18.12 4.67 -6.54
CA GLY A 370 -18.52 3.93 -5.35
C GLY A 370 -18.45 2.42 -5.51
N ARG A 371 -17.80 1.91 -6.57
CA ARG A 371 -17.56 0.48 -6.80
C ARG A 371 -16.06 0.22 -6.75
N PRO A 372 -15.62 -0.71 -5.91
CA PRO A 372 -14.20 -1.02 -5.82
C PRO A 372 -13.62 -1.49 -7.17
N ASP A 373 -12.57 -0.80 -7.61
CA ASP A 373 -11.68 -1.22 -8.68
C ASP A 373 -10.56 -2.11 -8.14
N VAL A 374 -9.83 -2.74 -9.06
CA VAL A 374 -8.62 -3.48 -8.74
C VAL A 374 -7.44 -3.01 -9.60
N VAL A 375 -6.33 -2.67 -8.95
CA VAL A 375 -5.09 -2.30 -9.64
C VAL A 375 -4.07 -3.42 -9.50
N VAL A 376 -3.45 -3.84 -10.61
CA VAL A 376 -2.44 -4.91 -10.64
C VAL A 376 -1.21 -4.54 -11.45
N ASN A 377 -0.11 -5.25 -11.19
CA ASN A 377 1.14 -5.12 -11.92
C ASN A 377 1.39 -6.27 -12.90
N THR A 378 2.20 -5.97 -13.92
CA THR A 378 2.91 -6.94 -14.78
C THR A 378 4.42 -6.62 -14.77
N PRO A 379 5.15 -6.95 -13.70
CA PRO A 379 6.54 -6.52 -13.47
C PRO A 379 7.52 -6.68 -14.65
N ASP A 380 7.58 -7.85 -15.31
CA ASP A 380 8.51 -8.03 -16.43
C ASP A 380 7.94 -7.66 -17.81
N PHE A 381 6.84 -6.88 -17.85
CA PHE A 381 6.34 -6.32 -19.11
C PHE A 381 7.48 -5.63 -19.88
N ARG A 382 7.59 -5.93 -21.17
CA ARG A 382 8.54 -5.29 -22.11
C ARG A 382 9.96 -5.15 -21.54
N ARG A 383 10.59 -6.30 -21.20
CA ARG A 383 11.96 -6.38 -20.63
C ARG A 383 12.09 -5.61 -19.30
N HIS A 384 11.23 -5.93 -18.34
CA HIS A 384 11.21 -5.30 -17.01
C HIS A 384 10.91 -3.81 -17.02
N ASP A 385 10.20 -3.32 -18.04
CA ASP A 385 9.64 -1.97 -17.97
C ASP A 385 8.54 -1.84 -16.94
N GLY A 386 7.85 -2.94 -16.62
CA GLY A 386 6.71 -2.90 -15.72
C GLY A 386 5.50 -2.27 -16.39
N LYS A 387 4.32 -2.57 -15.86
CA LYS A 387 3.04 -2.04 -16.33
C LYS A 387 2.03 -2.17 -15.21
N VAL A 388 1.30 -1.09 -14.96
CA VAL A 388 0.15 -1.03 -14.06
C VAL A 388 -1.11 -1.20 -14.89
N THR A 389 -2.06 -1.99 -14.40
CA THR A 389 -3.37 -2.22 -15.04
C THR A 389 -4.46 -1.96 -14.02
N LEU A 390 -5.32 -0.99 -14.30
CA LEU A 390 -6.58 -0.74 -13.60
C LEU A 390 -7.66 -1.63 -14.22
N LEU A 391 -8.29 -2.46 -13.39
CA LEU A 391 -9.42 -3.32 -13.72
C LEU A 391 -10.65 -2.69 -13.06
N ARG A 392 -11.61 -2.25 -13.88
CA ARG A 392 -12.73 -1.48 -13.36
C ARG A 392 -13.74 -2.31 -12.59
N GLY A 393 -14.22 -1.73 -11.49
CA GLY A 393 -15.36 -2.18 -10.71
C GLY A 393 -16.65 -2.12 -11.51
N GLY A 394 -17.59 -2.99 -11.14
CA GLY A 394 -18.90 -3.07 -11.77
C GLY A 394 -19.97 -3.50 -10.76
N GLU A 395 -21.17 -3.78 -11.27
CA GLU A 395 -22.23 -4.35 -10.44
C GLU A 395 -21.82 -5.77 -10.00
N GLY A 396 -21.43 -5.91 -8.73
CA GLY A 396 -20.91 -7.16 -8.17
C GLY A 396 -19.40 -7.36 -8.31
N GLY A 397 -18.64 -6.27 -8.41
CA GLY A 397 -17.18 -6.23 -8.29
C GLY A 397 -16.43 -6.20 -9.61
N VAL A 398 -15.17 -6.67 -9.59
CA VAL A 398 -14.29 -6.79 -10.76
C VAL A 398 -14.34 -8.22 -11.34
N PRO A 399 -15.21 -8.53 -12.32
CA PRO A 399 -15.35 -9.90 -12.84
C PRO A 399 -14.41 -10.23 -14.00
N SER A 400 -13.81 -9.22 -14.66
CA SER A 400 -13.01 -9.42 -15.88
C SER A 400 -12.07 -8.25 -16.15
N ALA A 401 -11.30 -8.35 -17.24
CA ALA A 401 -10.43 -7.28 -17.74
C ALA A 401 -11.12 -6.34 -18.75
N GLU A 402 -12.43 -6.48 -18.98
CA GLU A 402 -13.16 -5.62 -19.91
C GLU A 402 -13.10 -4.14 -19.47
N GLY A 403 -12.66 -3.27 -20.37
CA GLY A 403 -12.55 -1.84 -20.07
C GLY A 403 -11.36 -1.47 -19.19
N GLU A 404 -10.38 -2.38 -19.04
CA GLU A 404 -9.15 -2.10 -18.31
C GLU A 404 -8.41 -0.89 -18.88
N GLN A 405 -7.66 -0.22 -18.02
CA GLN A 405 -6.73 0.82 -18.41
C GLN A 405 -5.31 0.39 -18.03
N THR A 406 -4.35 0.60 -18.94
CA THR A 406 -2.95 0.28 -18.67
C THR A 406 -2.08 1.53 -18.69
N VAL A 407 -1.18 1.65 -17.73
CA VAL A 407 -0.16 2.69 -17.66
C VAL A 407 1.21 2.03 -17.59
N ASP A 408 2.13 2.43 -18.46
CA ASP A 408 3.53 2.03 -18.42
C ASP A 408 4.45 3.21 -18.75
N ALA A 409 5.75 2.97 -18.72
CA ALA A 409 6.74 4.03 -18.87
C ALA A 409 6.70 4.80 -20.20
N GLU A 410 6.04 4.27 -21.22
CA GLU A 410 5.82 4.91 -22.52
C GLU A 410 4.43 5.53 -22.70
N THR A 411 3.54 5.47 -21.70
CA THR A 411 2.22 6.10 -21.78
C THR A 411 2.35 7.60 -22.04
N GLU A 412 1.66 8.08 -23.08
CA GLU A 412 1.65 9.49 -23.46
C GLU A 412 1.10 10.36 -22.32
N GLY A 413 1.72 11.51 -22.08
CA GLY A 413 1.33 12.45 -21.01
C GLY A 413 2.18 12.33 -19.75
N LEU A 414 2.77 11.16 -19.47
CA LEU A 414 3.56 10.96 -18.26
C LEU A 414 4.75 11.93 -18.19
N PRO A 415 4.98 12.57 -17.02
CA PRO A 415 6.11 13.44 -16.82
C PRO A 415 7.42 12.66 -16.63
N GLY A 416 8.52 13.40 -16.72
CA GLY A 416 9.86 12.88 -16.48
C GLY A 416 10.45 12.14 -17.67
N THR A 417 11.57 11.48 -17.43
CA THR A 417 12.34 10.77 -18.46
C THR A 417 12.50 9.31 -18.07
N PRO A 418 11.76 8.38 -18.71
CA PRO A 418 11.98 6.95 -18.51
C PRO A 418 13.36 6.53 -19.03
N ASN A 419 13.85 5.38 -18.58
CA ASN A 419 15.04 4.75 -19.13
C ASN A 419 14.75 4.29 -20.58
N PRO A 420 15.48 4.77 -21.60
CA PRO A 420 15.22 4.42 -22.99
C PRO A 420 15.65 2.99 -23.37
N TYR A 421 16.17 2.21 -22.41
CA TYR A 421 16.71 0.86 -22.61
C TYR A 421 15.92 -0.22 -21.88
N TYR A 422 14.63 0.03 -21.63
CA TYR A 422 13.75 -0.82 -20.82
C TYR A 422 14.14 -0.83 -19.32
N TRP A 423 13.74 -1.84 -18.53
CA TRP A 423 14.12 -2.00 -17.12
C TRP A 423 13.66 -0.87 -16.20
N ASN A 424 12.61 -0.15 -16.59
CA ASN A 424 12.07 0.91 -15.74
C ASN A 424 11.52 0.40 -14.41
N ALA A 425 11.14 -0.88 -14.34
CA ALA A 425 10.47 -1.51 -13.21
C ALA A 425 9.29 -0.65 -12.71
N PHE A 426 8.52 -0.12 -13.66
CA PHE A 426 7.34 0.71 -13.44
C PHE A 426 6.28 -0.14 -12.74
N GLY A 427 6.26 -0.03 -11.42
CA GLY A 427 5.42 -0.84 -10.57
C GLY A 427 4.81 -0.01 -9.46
N PHE A 428 3.56 -0.32 -9.19
CA PHE A 428 2.86 0.09 -7.99
C PHE A 428 3.09 -0.97 -6.90
N GLU A 429 3.30 -0.54 -5.66
CA GLU A 429 3.29 -1.42 -4.50
C GLU A 429 2.19 -0.89 -3.57
N PRO A 430 1.18 -1.71 -3.19
CA PRO A 430 0.05 -1.24 -2.38
C PRO A 430 0.49 -0.40 -1.17
N PRO A 431 -0.34 0.57 -0.72
CA PRO A 431 -1.78 0.75 -1.00
C PRO A 431 -2.14 1.77 -2.09
N LEU A 432 -3.40 1.73 -2.56
CA LEU A 432 -4.06 2.86 -3.25
C LEU A 432 -4.46 3.90 -2.19
N LEU A 433 -4.39 5.18 -2.54
CA LEU A 433 -4.47 6.27 -1.56
C LEU A 433 -5.16 7.50 -2.16
N ASP A 434 -6.16 8.08 -1.49
CA ASP A 434 -6.70 9.40 -1.84
C ASP A 434 -5.80 10.51 -1.27
N VAL A 435 -4.66 10.77 -1.92
CA VAL A 435 -3.63 11.66 -1.35
C VAL A 435 -3.96 13.15 -1.52
N ASP A 436 -5.05 13.51 -2.22
CA ASP A 436 -5.57 14.88 -2.31
C ASP A 436 -7.04 15.13 -1.99
N GLY A 437 -7.70 14.12 -1.42
CA GLY A 437 -9.02 14.24 -0.80
C GLY A 437 -10.08 14.59 -1.83
N ASP A 438 -9.96 14.04 -3.04
CA ASP A 438 -10.91 14.24 -4.12
C ASP A 438 -11.87 13.07 -4.32
N ASP A 439 -11.90 12.14 -3.35
CA ASP A 439 -12.71 10.93 -3.32
C ASP A 439 -12.35 9.94 -4.45
N HIS A 440 -11.15 10.04 -5.03
CA HIS A 440 -10.59 9.08 -5.97
C HIS A 440 -9.26 8.52 -5.46
N ASP A 441 -9.14 7.20 -5.52
CA ASP A 441 -7.93 6.52 -5.10
C ASP A 441 -6.79 6.66 -6.13
N ASP A 442 -5.61 7.04 -5.65
CA ASP A 442 -4.41 7.21 -6.47
C ASP A 442 -3.43 6.04 -6.34
N ALA A 443 -2.64 5.83 -7.39
CA ALA A 443 -1.53 4.87 -7.37
C ALA A 443 -0.18 5.57 -7.30
N VAL A 444 0.64 5.25 -6.28
CA VAL A 444 2.05 5.68 -6.24
C VAL A 444 2.93 4.62 -6.91
N VAL A 445 3.42 4.95 -8.10
CA VAL A 445 4.32 4.09 -8.89
C VAL A 445 5.77 4.49 -8.66
N PHE A 446 6.65 3.51 -8.50
CA PHE A 446 8.09 3.74 -8.48
C PHE A 446 8.77 3.24 -9.76
N GLY A 447 9.56 4.11 -10.39
CA GLY A 447 10.43 3.78 -11.51
C GLY A 447 11.89 3.97 -11.13
N PRO A 448 12.63 2.96 -10.64
CA PRO A 448 14.01 3.13 -10.18
C PRO A 448 14.94 3.72 -11.25
N LEU A 449 14.79 3.36 -12.52
CA LEU A 449 15.68 3.85 -13.58
C LEU A 449 15.25 5.19 -14.21
N TYR A 450 14.14 5.79 -13.75
CA TYR A 450 13.69 7.11 -14.19
C TYR A 450 14.68 8.22 -13.84
N GLU A 451 14.53 9.36 -14.52
CA GLU A 451 15.26 10.60 -14.25
C GLU A 451 16.78 10.39 -14.26
N LYS A 452 17.25 9.61 -15.26
CA LYS A 452 18.66 9.22 -15.43
C LYS A 452 19.17 8.40 -14.24
N ARG A 453 18.39 7.40 -13.81
CA ARG A 453 18.66 6.50 -12.67
C ARG A 453 18.70 7.18 -11.30
N LYS A 454 18.00 8.30 -11.17
CA LYS A 454 17.73 8.90 -9.86
C LYS A 454 16.56 8.20 -9.15
N GLY A 455 15.75 7.45 -9.89
CA GLY A 455 14.47 6.99 -9.43
C GLY A 455 13.44 8.11 -9.45
N ALA A 456 12.19 7.76 -9.71
CA ALA A 456 11.07 8.67 -9.58
C ALA A 456 9.88 7.92 -8.99
N PHE A 457 9.16 8.60 -8.10
CA PHE A 457 7.80 8.26 -7.73
C PHE A 457 6.86 9.10 -8.61
N LEU A 458 5.84 8.44 -9.15
CA LEU A 458 4.78 9.03 -9.96
C LEU A 458 3.46 8.73 -9.26
N VAL A 459 2.76 9.75 -8.77
CA VAL A 459 1.39 9.62 -8.27
C VAL A 459 0.48 9.71 -9.48
N LEU A 460 -0.06 8.57 -9.90
CA LEU A 460 -1.06 8.46 -10.96
C LEU A 460 -2.41 8.82 -10.35
N ARG A 461 -2.99 9.96 -10.79
CA ARG A 461 -4.23 10.46 -10.21
C ARG A 461 -5.44 9.68 -10.66
N GLY A 462 -6.28 9.24 -9.73
CA GLY A 462 -7.63 8.78 -9.99
C GLY A 462 -8.51 9.91 -10.54
N THR A 463 -9.50 9.55 -11.34
CA THR A 463 -10.49 10.46 -11.95
C THR A 463 -11.71 9.64 -12.37
N ASP A 464 -12.84 10.28 -12.67
CA ASP A 464 -14.03 9.63 -13.27
C ASP A 464 -13.71 8.71 -14.49
N ASP A 465 -12.59 8.94 -15.20
CA ASP A 465 -12.15 8.16 -16.37
C ASP A 465 -10.98 7.21 -16.03
N GLY A 466 -10.70 6.89 -14.76
CA GLY A 466 -9.55 6.12 -14.28
C GLY A 466 -8.30 6.98 -14.07
N PHE A 467 -7.11 6.41 -14.27
CA PHE A 467 -5.86 7.17 -14.11
C PHE A 467 -5.68 8.25 -15.17
N ASP A 468 -5.25 9.47 -14.79
CA ASP A 468 -4.85 10.53 -15.73
C ASP A 468 -3.31 10.64 -15.86
N PRO A 469 -2.70 10.15 -16.96
CA PRO A 469 -1.26 10.28 -17.20
C PRO A 469 -0.79 11.73 -17.37
N GLY A 470 -1.70 12.67 -17.68
CA GLY A 470 -1.41 14.09 -17.86
C GLY A 470 -1.39 14.89 -16.55
N ALA A 471 -1.93 14.34 -15.46
CA ALA A 471 -2.06 15.01 -14.15
C ALA A 471 -1.21 14.35 -13.05
N VAL A 472 -0.03 13.84 -13.41
CA VAL A 472 0.83 13.09 -12.48
C VAL A 472 1.70 14.00 -11.61
N GLN A 473 1.70 13.77 -10.30
CA GLN A 473 2.72 14.32 -9.41
C GLN A 473 4.00 13.48 -9.51
N LEU A 474 5.10 14.08 -9.98
CA LEU A 474 6.41 13.44 -10.02
C LEU A 474 7.35 14.02 -8.97
N PHE A 475 7.99 13.14 -8.21
CA PHE A 475 9.09 13.51 -7.32
C PHE A 475 10.14 12.40 -7.26
N THR A 476 11.34 12.75 -6.85
CA THR A 476 12.48 11.82 -6.76
C THR A 476 12.77 11.48 -5.30
N PRO A 477 13.52 10.39 -5.05
CA PRO A 477 14.09 10.13 -3.72
C PRO A 477 14.93 11.30 -3.16
N ASP A 478 15.52 12.15 -4.01
CA ASP A 478 16.20 13.38 -3.57
C ASP A 478 15.22 14.39 -2.96
N ASP A 479 14.01 14.52 -3.50
CA ASP A 479 12.98 15.44 -3.01
C ASP A 479 12.41 15.00 -1.66
N LEU A 480 12.42 13.69 -1.39
CA LEU A 480 12.15 13.11 -0.07
C LEU A 480 13.33 13.26 0.90
N GLY A 481 14.49 13.73 0.45
CA GLY A 481 15.69 13.87 1.28
C GLY A 481 16.48 12.57 1.49
N THR A 482 16.25 11.56 0.65
CA THR A 482 16.91 10.24 0.67
C THR A 482 17.45 9.87 -0.72
N PRO A 483 18.57 10.47 -1.17
CA PRO A 483 19.12 10.26 -2.50
C PRO A 483 19.30 8.79 -2.86
N LEU A 484 18.62 8.34 -3.91
CA LEU A 484 18.80 7.00 -4.44
C LEU A 484 20.09 6.93 -5.25
N ARG A 485 20.80 5.80 -5.11
CA ARG A 485 22.00 5.52 -5.88
C ARG A 485 21.94 4.11 -6.41
N LEU A 486 21.45 4.00 -7.64
CA LEU A 486 21.44 2.76 -8.40
C LEU A 486 22.79 2.54 -9.10
N ARG A 487 23.01 1.30 -9.53
CA ARG A 487 24.24 0.88 -10.23
C ARG A 487 24.29 1.34 -11.67
#